data_AF-A0A8C3DTT9-F1
#
_entry.id   AF-A0A8C3DTT9-F1
#
_cell.length_a   1.000
_cell.length_b   1.000
_cell.length_c   1.000
_cell.angle_alpha   90.00
_cell.angle_beta   90.00
_cell.angle_gamma   90.00
#
_symmetry.space_group_name_H-M   'P 1'
#
loop_
_entity.id
_entity.type
_entity.pdbx_description
1 polymer ?
#
loop_
_entity_poly.entity_id
_entity_poly.type
_entity_poly.pdbx_seq_one_letter_code
_entity_poly.pdbx_strand_id
1 'polypeptide(L)'
;MRSRQRMFAAVMRLLLKCLRLGRRRRFKLVRQVEQLWHYGHLCLRSLLYNSFTNGDVVLDSLFEPVYWLVDHVTRWFGVVFVALVIGLTSSIVAIVYICLLPLILQTYTPAWICWHLAYGHWNLIMIVFHYYMAITTSPGHPPQAKNDLTGVSICRKCIAPKPARTHHCSICNRCVLKMDHHCPWLNNCVGHYNHRYFFSFCLFMTMGCIYCSISGWEMFRDAYAAIERMKLLEKERLQVAANQTYYQTPPPTFSFRQRAFHKSVVYLWVLCSSVALALGALTLWHAALITRGETSIERHTNRKERQRLQKKGKVFRNPYSYGSWDNWKVFLGVDVPRHWLTRVLLPSPHLPHGTGLSWDLPPCVMEQHAPLLAI
;
A
#
# COMPACT_ATOMS: atom_id res chain seq x y z
N MET A 1 -62.05 -39.88 74.93
CA MET A 1 -61.71 -39.34 73.59
C MET A 1 -60.74 -38.14 73.57
N ARG A 2 -60.47 -37.42 74.69
CA ARG A 2 -59.61 -36.21 74.72
C ARG A 2 -58.08 -36.43 74.77
N SER A 3 -57.55 -37.62 75.12
CA SER A 3 -56.08 -37.83 75.21
C SER A 3 -55.41 -38.18 73.87
N ARG A 4 -56.07 -38.96 73.00
CA ARG A 4 -55.53 -39.29 71.66
C ARG A 4 -55.41 -38.07 70.73
N GLN A 5 -56.34 -37.11 70.80
CA GLN A 5 -56.27 -35.86 70.00
C GLN A 5 -55.10 -34.94 70.40
N ARG A 6 -54.73 -34.89 71.69
CA ARG A 6 -53.60 -34.07 72.16
C ARG A 6 -52.25 -34.66 71.72
N MET A 7 -52.13 -35.99 71.72
CA MET A 7 -50.92 -36.68 71.28
C MET A 7 -50.70 -36.52 69.77
N PHE A 8 -51.75 -36.68 68.95
CA PHE A 8 -51.68 -36.40 67.51
C PHE A 8 -51.32 -34.94 67.21
N ALA A 9 -51.89 -33.98 67.93
CA ALA A 9 -51.53 -32.56 67.78
C ALA A 9 -50.08 -32.24 68.21
N ALA A 10 -49.52 -32.97 69.19
CA ALA A 10 -48.12 -32.83 69.60
C ALA A 10 -47.15 -33.41 68.57
N VAL A 11 -47.43 -34.62 68.06
CA VAL A 11 -46.62 -35.28 67.01
C VAL A 11 -46.66 -34.47 65.71
N MET A 12 -47.84 -33.96 65.32
CA MET A 12 -47.99 -33.15 64.11
C MET A 12 -47.27 -31.80 64.24
N ARG A 13 -47.26 -31.17 65.43
CA ARG A 13 -46.45 -29.96 65.70
C ARG A 13 -44.95 -30.25 65.67
N LEU A 14 -44.50 -31.40 66.16
CA LEU A 14 -43.10 -31.82 66.11
C LEU A 14 -42.64 -32.06 64.66
N LEU A 15 -43.45 -32.79 63.87
CA LEU A 15 -43.21 -33.03 62.44
C LEU A 15 -43.17 -31.72 61.64
N LEU A 16 -44.10 -30.78 61.90
CA LEU A 16 -44.09 -29.44 61.30
C LEU A 16 -42.82 -28.65 61.69
N LYS A 17 -42.33 -28.78 62.93
CA LYS A 17 -41.08 -28.14 63.38
C LYS A 17 -39.86 -28.74 62.68
N CYS A 18 -39.79 -30.07 62.55
CA CYS A 18 -38.72 -30.78 61.85
C CYS A 18 -38.71 -30.48 60.35
N LEU A 19 -39.87 -30.44 59.69
CA LEU A 19 -40.01 -30.04 58.29
C LEU A 19 -39.60 -28.58 58.06
N ARG A 20 -39.98 -27.66 58.97
CA ARG A 20 -39.53 -26.25 58.90
C ARG A 20 -38.03 -26.11 59.11
N LEU A 21 -37.42 -26.85 60.04
CA LEU A 21 -35.98 -26.88 60.27
C LEU A 21 -35.22 -27.44 59.06
N GLY A 22 -35.69 -28.55 58.47
CA GLY A 22 -35.13 -29.13 57.26
C GLY A 22 -35.23 -28.18 56.05
N ARG A 23 -36.37 -27.50 55.88
CA ARG A 23 -36.56 -26.48 54.83
C ARG A 23 -35.63 -25.27 55.03
N ARG A 24 -35.44 -24.80 56.27
CA ARG A 24 -34.51 -23.71 56.61
C ARG A 24 -33.05 -24.10 56.34
N ARG A 25 -32.65 -25.33 56.69
CA ARG A 25 -31.30 -25.86 56.46
C ARG A 25 -31.02 -26.02 54.96
N ARG A 26 -31.98 -26.54 54.19
CA ARG A 26 -31.88 -26.68 52.73
C ARG A 26 -31.78 -25.33 52.03
N PHE A 27 -32.56 -24.33 52.45
CA PHE A 27 -32.43 -22.95 51.96
C PHE A 27 -31.07 -22.33 52.29
N LYS A 28 -30.52 -22.58 53.48
CA LYS A 28 -29.19 -22.09 53.88
C LYS A 28 -28.07 -22.73 53.05
N LEU A 29 -28.19 -24.02 52.76
CA LEU A 29 -27.21 -24.76 51.94
C LEU A 29 -27.25 -24.31 50.47
N VAL A 30 -28.45 -24.17 49.89
CA VAL A 30 -28.62 -23.66 48.51
C VAL A 30 -28.02 -22.26 48.39
N ARG A 31 -28.28 -21.40 49.37
CA ARG A 31 -27.76 -20.03 49.39
C ARG A 31 -26.23 -19.97 49.58
N GLN A 32 -25.64 -20.92 50.31
CA GLN A 32 -24.18 -21.06 50.42
C GLN A 32 -23.53 -21.55 49.12
N VAL A 33 -24.16 -22.52 48.43
CA VAL A 33 -23.69 -22.99 47.13
C VAL A 33 -23.80 -21.90 46.07
N GLU A 34 -24.88 -21.13 46.08
CA GLU A 34 -25.07 -19.98 45.19
C GLU A 34 -24.02 -18.89 45.45
N GLN A 35 -23.70 -18.60 46.72
CA GLN A 35 -22.61 -17.67 47.07
C GLN A 35 -21.23 -18.18 46.65
N LEU A 36 -20.94 -19.47 46.83
CA LEU A 36 -19.70 -20.09 46.37
C LEU A 36 -19.60 -20.09 44.85
N TRP A 37 -20.70 -20.32 44.14
CA TRP A 37 -20.76 -20.23 42.69
C TRP A 37 -20.50 -18.81 42.20
N HIS A 38 -21.17 -17.81 42.78
CA HIS A 38 -20.93 -16.41 42.42
C HIS A 38 -19.50 -15.96 42.74
N TYR A 39 -18.95 -16.37 43.88
CA TYR A 39 -17.58 -16.05 44.26
C TYR A 39 -16.56 -16.75 43.36
N GLY A 40 -16.75 -18.05 43.08
CA GLY A 40 -15.93 -18.81 42.15
C GLY A 40 -16.00 -18.28 40.72
N HIS A 41 -17.19 -17.92 40.24
CA HIS A 41 -17.38 -17.28 38.95
C HIS A 41 -16.68 -15.91 38.91
N LEU A 42 -16.77 -15.10 39.98
CA LEU A 42 -16.09 -13.81 40.06
C LEU A 42 -14.57 -14.00 40.06
N CYS A 43 -14.03 -14.91 40.86
CA CYS A 43 -12.60 -15.25 40.86
C CYS A 43 -12.13 -15.75 39.49
N LEU A 44 -12.89 -16.64 38.85
CA LEU A 44 -12.57 -17.14 37.50
C LEU A 44 -12.60 -15.99 36.48
N ARG A 45 -13.62 -15.12 36.54
CA ARG A 45 -13.66 -13.93 35.71
C ARG A 45 -12.49 -13.03 36.00
N SER A 46 -12.11 -12.75 37.24
CA SER A 46 -10.97 -11.90 37.58
C SER A 46 -9.62 -12.50 37.19
N LEU A 47 -9.43 -13.81 37.31
CA LEU A 47 -8.22 -14.52 36.91
C LEU A 47 -8.06 -14.59 35.38
N LEU A 48 -9.17 -14.72 34.65
CA LEU A 48 -9.21 -14.71 33.20
C LEU A 48 -9.49 -13.32 32.62
N TYR A 49 -9.73 -12.31 33.45
CA TYR A 49 -10.00 -10.94 33.02
C TYR A 49 -8.68 -10.33 32.61
N ASN A 50 -8.44 -10.38 31.31
CA ASN A 50 -7.40 -9.62 30.69
C ASN A 50 -8.06 -8.58 29.79
N SER A 51 -7.95 -7.30 30.16
CA SER A 51 -8.44 -6.18 29.36
C SER A 51 -7.83 -6.13 27.95
N PHE A 52 -6.74 -6.87 27.72
CA PHE A 52 -6.10 -7.03 26.42
C PHE A 52 -6.58 -8.26 25.62
N THR A 53 -7.36 -9.18 26.19
CA THR A 53 -7.84 -10.40 25.50
C THR A 53 -9.31 -10.23 25.11
N ASN A 54 -9.52 -9.64 23.93
CA ASN A 54 -10.84 -9.52 23.31
C ASN A 54 -11.04 -10.63 22.27
N GLY A 55 -12.28 -10.84 21.80
CA GLY A 55 -12.57 -11.80 20.72
C GLY A 55 -11.71 -11.61 19.47
N ASP A 56 -11.34 -10.36 19.16
CA ASP A 56 -10.41 -10.03 18.08
C ASP A 56 -9.03 -10.69 18.24
N VAL A 57 -8.52 -10.80 19.47
CA VAL A 57 -7.20 -11.41 19.74
C VAL A 57 -7.25 -12.92 19.53
N VAL A 58 -8.36 -13.55 19.89
CA VAL A 58 -8.57 -14.99 19.66
C VAL A 58 -8.65 -15.27 18.16
N LEU A 59 -9.41 -14.46 17.41
CA LEU A 59 -9.47 -14.57 15.96
C LEU A 59 -8.10 -14.34 15.31
N ASP A 60 -7.39 -13.27 15.69
CA ASP A 60 -6.04 -12.99 15.19
C ASP A 60 -5.08 -14.17 15.42
N SER A 61 -5.18 -14.83 16.59
CA SER A 61 -4.36 -16.00 16.93
C SER A 61 -4.71 -17.23 16.08
N LEU A 62 -6.00 -17.46 15.81
CA LEU A 62 -6.45 -18.58 14.97
C LEU A 62 -6.03 -18.41 13.51
N PHE A 63 -6.03 -17.18 13.00
CA PHE A 63 -5.65 -16.87 11.62
C PHE A 63 -4.14 -16.64 11.44
N GLU A 64 -3.34 -16.66 12.51
CA GLU A 64 -1.90 -16.43 12.45
C GLU A 64 -1.16 -17.35 11.46
N PRO A 65 -1.44 -18.67 11.36
CA PRO A 65 -0.80 -19.52 10.36
C PRO A 65 -1.17 -19.12 8.92
N VAL A 66 -2.40 -18.66 8.71
CA VAL A 66 -2.87 -18.19 7.40
C VAL A 66 -2.17 -16.88 7.04
N TYR A 67 -2.07 -15.94 7.97
CA TYR A 67 -1.34 -14.69 7.76
C TYR A 67 0.13 -14.96 7.46
N TRP A 68 0.77 -15.88 8.19
CA TRP A 68 2.14 -16.29 7.92
C TRP A 68 2.32 -16.85 6.51
N LEU A 69 1.42 -17.72 6.06
CA LEU A 69 1.45 -18.27 4.70
C LEU A 69 1.31 -17.17 3.64
N VAL A 70 0.31 -16.29 3.80
CA VAL A 70 0.09 -15.17 2.87
C VAL A 70 1.28 -14.22 2.85
N ASP A 71 1.85 -13.89 4.00
CA ASP A 71 3.02 -13.01 4.12
C ASP A 71 4.25 -13.64 3.44
N HIS A 72 4.47 -14.95 3.65
CA HIS A 72 5.57 -15.68 3.03
C HIS A 72 5.44 -15.72 1.50
N VAL A 73 4.24 -16.05 1.01
CA VAL A 73 3.90 -16.06 -0.41
C VAL A 73 4.11 -14.66 -1.00
N THR A 74 3.56 -13.62 -0.36
CA THR A 74 3.68 -12.23 -0.83
C THR A 74 5.13 -11.79 -0.98
N ARG A 75 6.01 -12.18 -0.05
CA ARG A 75 7.43 -11.88 -0.11
C ARG A 75 8.13 -12.56 -1.30
N TRP A 76 7.80 -13.82 -1.59
CA TRP A 76 8.38 -14.52 -2.74
C TRP A 76 7.87 -13.95 -4.07
N PHE A 77 6.57 -13.67 -4.17
CA PHE A 77 5.98 -12.97 -5.31
C PHE A 77 6.57 -11.58 -5.52
N GLY A 78 7.02 -10.90 -4.46
CA GLY A 78 7.71 -9.61 -4.56
C GLY A 78 8.94 -9.67 -5.47
N VAL A 79 9.73 -10.73 -5.42
CA VAL A 79 10.90 -10.92 -6.31
C VAL A 79 10.47 -11.04 -7.76
N VAL A 80 9.38 -11.79 -8.02
CA VAL A 80 8.80 -11.95 -9.36
C VAL A 80 8.30 -10.61 -9.90
N PHE A 81 7.63 -9.80 -9.08
CA PHE A 81 7.15 -8.48 -9.50
C PHE A 81 8.29 -7.51 -9.80
N VAL A 82 9.38 -7.53 -9.02
CA VAL A 82 10.57 -6.71 -9.31
C VAL A 82 11.21 -7.13 -10.63
N ALA A 83 11.39 -8.44 -10.86
CA ALA A 83 11.91 -8.96 -12.11
C ALA A 83 11.00 -8.60 -13.30
N LEU A 84 9.67 -8.64 -13.09
CA LEU A 84 8.68 -8.25 -14.10
C LEU A 84 8.80 -6.78 -14.48
N VAL A 85 8.91 -5.87 -13.51
CA VAL A 85 9.08 -4.43 -13.80
C VAL A 85 10.35 -4.20 -14.60
N ILE A 86 11.48 -4.77 -14.18
CA ILE A 86 12.76 -4.66 -14.90
C ILE A 86 12.64 -5.22 -16.32
N GLY A 87 12.03 -6.40 -16.48
CA GLY A 87 11.84 -7.05 -17.78
C GLY A 87 10.95 -6.25 -18.73
N LEU A 88 9.81 -5.74 -18.25
CA LEU A 88 8.89 -4.93 -19.05
C LEU A 88 9.49 -3.56 -19.42
N THR A 89 10.19 -2.89 -18.51
CA THR A 89 10.87 -1.64 -18.84
C THR A 89 12.00 -1.88 -19.84
N SER A 90 12.78 -2.96 -19.68
CA SER A 90 13.84 -3.32 -20.61
C SER A 90 13.31 -3.69 -22.00
N SER A 91 12.16 -4.38 -22.08
CA SER A 91 11.54 -4.72 -23.37
C SER A 91 11.07 -3.45 -24.11
N ILE A 92 10.47 -2.48 -23.42
CA ILE A 92 10.09 -1.19 -24.00
C ILE A 92 11.33 -0.47 -24.52
N VAL A 93 12.38 -0.35 -23.70
CA VAL A 93 13.64 0.31 -24.09
C VAL A 93 14.24 -0.37 -25.33
N ALA A 94 14.30 -1.70 -25.35
CA ALA A 94 14.79 -2.45 -26.50
C ALA A 94 13.97 -2.16 -27.77
N ILE A 95 12.64 -2.13 -27.68
CA ILE A 95 11.78 -1.80 -28.84
C ILE A 95 12.02 -0.37 -29.31
N VAL A 96 12.16 0.60 -28.39
CA VAL A 96 12.43 2.00 -28.75
C VAL A 96 13.75 2.12 -29.52
N TYR A 97 14.84 1.52 -29.04
CA TYR A 97 16.16 1.65 -29.68
C TYR A 97 16.33 0.79 -30.93
N ILE A 98 15.78 -0.42 -30.96
CA ILE A 98 15.98 -1.36 -32.07
C ILE A 98 14.95 -1.13 -33.18
N CYS A 99 13.69 -0.85 -32.82
CA CYS A 99 12.61 -0.71 -33.79
C CYS A 99 12.28 0.75 -34.11
N LEU A 100 12.07 1.61 -33.10
CA LEU A 100 11.55 2.96 -33.33
C LEU A 100 12.63 3.95 -33.75
N LEU A 101 13.82 3.90 -33.13
CA LEU A 101 14.89 4.86 -33.38
C LEU A 101 15.33 4.90 -34.86
N PRO A 102 15.53 3.78 -35.57
CA PRO A 102 15.85 3.82 -37.01
C PRO A 102 14.78 4.54 -37.83
N LEU A 103 13.50 4.35 -37.50
CA LEU A 103 12.39 5.01 -38.19
C LEU A 103 12.34 6.51 -37.88
N ILE A 104 12.53 6.88 -36.61
CA ILE A 104 12.55 8.27 -36.15
C ILE A 104 13.69 9.04 -36.84
N LEU A 105 14.88 8.43 -36.95
CA LEU A 105 16.04 9.04 -37.60
C LEU A 105 15.84 9.29 -39.10
N GLN A 106 14.99 8.50 -39.77
CA GLN A 106 14.70 8.65 -41.20
C GLN A 106 13.53 9.57 -41.49
N THR A 107 12.54 9.62 -40.59
CA THR A 107 11.26 10.30 -40.85
C THR A 107 11.19 11.70 -40.23
N TYR A 108 11.82 11.93 -39.07
CA TYR A 108 11.57 13.13 -38.26
C TYR A 108 12.62 14.22 -38.51
N THR A 109 12.25 15.46 -38.21
CA THR A 109 13.21 16.58 -38.30
C THR A 109 14.29 16.47 -37.22
N PRO A 110 15.50 17.01 -37.44
CA PRO A 110 16.58 16.96 -36.45
C PRO A 110 16.19 17.51 -35.07
N ALA A 111 15.37 18.57 -35.03
CA ALA A 111 14.88 19.14 -33.77
C ALA A 111 14.02 18.14 -32.98
N TRP A 112 13.13 17.42 -33.65
CA TRP A 112 12.29 16.40 -33.03
C TRP A 112 13.10 15.18 -32.58
N ILE A 113 14.10 14.77 -33.37
CA ILE A 113 15.03 13.70 -32.99
C ILE A 113 15.77 14.09 -31.69
N CYS A 114 16.34 15.29 -31.63
CA CYS A 114 17.01 15.80 -30.44
C CYS A 114 16.06 15.84 -29.22
N TRP A 115 14.81 16.26 -29.40
CA TRP A 115 13.81 16.25 -28.33
C TRP A 115 13.51 14.85 -27.82
N HIS A 116 13.23 13.89 -28.71
CA HIS A 116 12.94 12.50 -28.32
C HIS A 116 14.12 11.87 -27.59
N LEU A 117 15.34 12.10 -28.05
CA LEU A 117 16.54 11.60 -27.39
C LEU A 117 16.74 12.26 -26.03
N ALA A 118 16.68 13.59 -25.94
CA ALA A 118 16.90 14.32 -24.69
C ALA A 118 15.85 13.97 -23.62
N TYR A 119 14.55 14.08 -23.96
CA TYR A 119 13.46 13.76 -23.04
C TYR A 119 13.44 12.27 -22.70
N GLY A 120 13.62 11.39 -23.68
CA GLY A 120 13.60 9.95 -23.50
C GLY A 120 14.70 9.47 -22.55
N HIS A 121 15.94 9.95 -22.74
CA HIS A 121 17.04 9.60 -21.84
C HIS A 121 16.87 10.20 -20.45
N TRP A 122 16.47 11.47 -20.35
CA TRP A 122 16.20 12.11 -19.06
C TRP A 122 15.15 11.31 -18.27
N ASN A 123 14.02 10.99 -18.89
CA ASN A 123 12.96 10.24 -18.22
C ASN A 123 13.39 8.82 -17.86
N LEU A 124 14.16 8.13 -18.73
CA LEU A 124 14.71 6.81 -18.44
C LEU A 124 15.66 6.83 -17.22
N ILE A 125 16.57 7.81 -17.17
CA ILE A 125 17.47 7.99 -16.03
C ILE A 125 16.66 8.21 -14.74
N MET A 126 15.61 9.03 -14.79
CA MET A 126 14.76 9.28 -13.63
C MET A 126 13.99 8.03 -13.19
N ILE A 127 13.44 7.23 -14.13
CA ILE A 127 12.77 5.96 -13.81
C ILE A 127 13.74 5.00 -13.14
N VAL A 128 14.89 4.73 -13.77
CA VAL A 128 15.86 3.75 -13.29
C VAL A 128 16.40 4.15 -11.92
N PHE A 129 16.79 5.41 -11.76
CA PHE A 129 17.31 5.91 -10.48
C PHE A 129 16.28 5.77 -9.36
N HIS A 130 15.06 6.29 -9.56
CA HIS A 130 14.05 6.27 -8.49
C HIS A 130 13.56 4.86 -8.18
N TYR A 131 13.46 3.99 -9.19
CA TYR A 131 13.13 2.58 -8.96
C TYR A 131 14.23 1.88 -8.16
N TYR A 132 15.48 2.03 -8.55
CA TYR A 132 16.64 1.48 -7.84
C TYR A 132 16.69 1.96 -6.38
N MET A 133 16.50 3.26 -6.15
CA MET A 133 16.50 3.82 -4.81
C MET A 133 15.30 3.33 -3.99
N ALA A 134 14.11 3.16 -4.60
CA ALA A 134 12.93 2.67 -3.91
C ALA A 134 13.07 1.21 -3.44
N ILE A 135 13.72 0.34 -4.24
CA ILE A 135 13.94 -1.07 -3.90
C ILE A 135 15.10 -1.27 -2.91
N THR A 136 16.17 -0.48 -3.00
CA THR A 136 17.39 -0.67 -2.19
C THR A 136 17.41 0.15 -0.90
N THR A 137 16.74 1.30 -0.87
CA THR A 137 16.74 2.16 0.32
C THR A 137 15.89 1.54 1.42
N SER A 138 16.49 1.35 2.59
CA SER A 138 15.79 0.92 3.79
C SER A 138 14.69 1.94 4.13
N PRO A 139 13.44 1.51 4.39
CA PRO A 139 12.34 2.44 4.66
C PRO A 139 12.46 3.18 6.00
N GLY A 140 13.38 2.74 6.86
CA GLY A 140 13.61 3.28 8.20
C GLY A 140 12.94 2.44 9.28
N HIS A 141 13.66 2.18 10.36
CA HIS A 141 13.20 1.37 11.47
C HIS A 141 13.54 2.06 12.79
N PRO A 142 12.69 1.95 13.83
CA PRO A 142 13.02 2.48 15.14
C PRO A 142 14.24 1.76 15.71
N PRO A 143 15.13 2.46 16.45
CA PRO A 143 16.27 1.82 17.08
C PRO A 143 15.80 0.82 18.15
N GLN A 144 16.54 -0.27 18.32
CA GLN A 144 16.19 -1.32 19.29
C GLN A 144 16.53 -0.94 20.74
N ALA A 145 17.36 0.08 20.96
CA ALA A 145 17.76 0.52 22.29
C ALA A 145 16.61 1.29 22.99
N LYS A 146 16.36 0.98 24.27
CA LYS A 146 15.39 1.62 25.17
C LYS A 146 15.82 3.05 25.60
N ASN A 147 16.41 3.84 24.72
CA ASN A 147 16.59 5.27 25.05
C ASN A 147 15.23 5.96 24.96
N ASP A 148 15.07 7.09 25.64
CA ASP A 148 13.87 7.92 25.86
C ASP A 148 13.13 8.33 24.57
N LEU A 149 12.69 7.35 23.79
CA LEU A 149 11.79 7.52 22.67
C LEU A 149 10.45 7.89 23.27
N THR A 150 9.95 9.06 22.88
CA THR A 150 8.57 9.50 23.12
C THR A 150 7.61 8.63 22.29
N GLY A 151 7.53 7.35 22.63
CA GLY A 151 6.64 6.39 21.98
C GLY A 151 5.20 6.73 22.27
N VAL A 152 4.40 6.96 21.23
CA VAL A 152 2.96 7.23 21.36
C VAL A 152 2.19 5.95 21.70
N SER A 153 2.75 4.78 21.37
CA SER A 153 2.17 3.47 21.64
C SER A 153 3.24 2.38 21.66
N ILE A 154 2.87 1.13 21.97
CA ILE A 154 3.78 -0.03 21.95
C ILE A 154 3.36 -0.98 20.82
N CYS A 155 4.33 -1.48 20.04
CA CYS A 155 4.08 -2.55 19.08
C CYS A 155 3.94 -3.89 19.80
N ARG A 156 2.81 -4.58 19.62
CA ARG A 156 2.56 -5.90 20.24
C ARG A 156 3.49 -7.00 19.71
N LYS A 157 3.83 -6.97 18.42
CA LYS A 157 4.67 -7.97 17.75
C LYS A 157 6.17 -7.78 18.05
N CYS A 158 6.65 -6.53 18.01
CA CYS A 158 8.07 -6.23 18.28
C CYS A 158 8.38 -5.98 19.76
N ILE A 159 7.35 -5.81 20.60
CA ILE A 159 7.48 -5.51 22.04
C ILE A 159 8.40 -4.30 22.26
N ALA A 160 8.21 -3.25 21.46
CA ALA A 160 9.03 -2.05 21.47
C ALA A 160 8.17 -0.78 21.38
N PRO A 161 8.63 0.35 21.96
CA PRO A 161 7.99 1.64 21.78
C PRO A 161 7.89 1.99 20.30
N LYS A 162 6.73 2.52 19.92
CA LYS A 162 6.37 2.86 18.56
C LYS A 162 6.35 4.39 18.44
N PRO A 163 7.35 4.99 17.77
CA PRO A 163 7.34 6.43 17.49
C PRO A 163 6.10 6.84 16.69
N ALA A 164 5.79 8.13 16.69
CA ALA A 164 4.70 8.67 15.91
C ALA A 164 4.82 8.28 14.42
N ARG A 165 3.69 8.01 13.77
CA ARG A 165 3.58 7.61 12.35
C ARG A 165 4.28 6.30 11.95
N THR A 166 4.89 5.59 12.89
CA THR A 166 5.46 4.25 12.64
C THR A 166 4.32 3.24 12.49
N HIS A 167 4.48 2.11 11.78
CA HIS A 167 3.56 0.96 11.84
C HIS A 167 4.33 -0.36 11.68
N HIS A 168 3.78 -1.47 12.20
CA HIS A 168 4.40 -2.79 12.03
C HIS A 168 3.94 -3.41 10.71
N CYS A 169 4.88 -3.83 9.88
CA CYS A 169 4.62 -4.62 8.69
C CYS A 169 4.86 -6.11 9.01
N SER A 170 3.83 -6.95 8.87
CA SER A 170 3.94 -8.39 9.12
C SER A 170 4.82 -9.09 8.07
N ILE A 171 4.72 -8.68 6.80
CA ILE A 171 5.53 -9.21 5.69
C ILE A 171 7.03 -8.99 5.91
N CYS A 172 7.42 -7.78 6.33
CA CYS A 172 8.83 -7.47 6.66
C CYS A 172 9.21 -7.87 8.10
N ASN A 173 8.23 -8.29 8.90
CA ASN A 173 8.32 -8.61 10.33
C ASN A 173 9.06 -7.54 11.17
N ARG A 174 8.70 -6.27 10.99
CA ARG A 174 9.37 -5.14 11.67
C ARG A 174 8.53 -3.86 11.66
N CYS A 175 8.82 -2.96 12.59
CA CYS A 175 8.25 -1.61 12.59
C CYS A 175 8.96 -0.70 11.59
N VAL A 176 8.18 -0.02 10.74
CA VAL A 176 8.66 0.90 9.71
C VAL A 176 8.27 2.34 10.07
N LEU A 177 9.25 3.24 10.04
CA LEU A 177 9.03 4.67 10.32
C LEU A 177 8.21 5.32 9.21
N LYS A 178 7.26 6.20 9.57
CA LYS A 178 6.33 6.86 8.62
C LYS A 178 5.77 5.88 7.57
N MET A 179 5.37 4.69 8.01
CA MET A 179 4.97 3.61 7.11
C MET A 179 3.76 4.06 6.28
N ASP A 180 3.89 3.90 4.97
CA ASP A 180 2.77 4.03 4.03
C ASP A 180 2.18 2.65 3.77
N HIS A 181 2.90 1.78 3.06
CA HIS A 181 2.43 0.43 2.77
C HIS A 181 3.60 -0.51 2.51
N HIS A 182 3.34 -1.82 2.49
CA HIS A 182 4.25 -2.79 1.91
C HIS A 182 3.96 -2.91 0.41
N CYS A 183 4.97 -2.73 -0.44
CA CYS A 183 4.81 -2.75 -1.89
C CYS A 183 5.49 -4.00 -2.49
N PRO A 184 4.71 -4.99 -2.97
CA PRO A 184 5.28 -6.16 -3.64
C PRO A 184 6.10 -5.81 -4.88
N TRP A 185 5.73 -4.75 -5.61
CA TRP A 185 6.43 -4.25 -6.80
C TRP A 185 7.83 -3.69 -6.52
N LEU A 186 8.13 -3.40 -5.26
CA LEU A 186 9.47 -3.01 -4.80
C LEU A 186 10.16 -4.12 -4.00
N ASN A 187 9.42 -5.19 -3.67
CA ASN A 187 9.81 -6.14 -2.63
C ASN A 187 10.32 -5.46 -1.34
N ASN A 188 9.72 -4.31 -1.00
CA ASN A 188 10.16 -3.45 0.09
C ASN A 188 8.95 -2.68 0.67
N CYS A 189 9.07 -2.26 1.92
CA CYS A 189 8.13 -1.31 2.50
C CYS A 189 8.40 0.10 1.99
N VAL A 190 7.35 0.90 1.87
CA VAL A 190 7.42 2.33 1.63
C VAL A 190 7.25 3.05 2.97
N GLY A 191 8.29 3.76 3.38
CA GLY A 191 8.39 4.45 4.67
C GLY A 191 9.21 5.74 4.58
N HIS A 192 9.63 6.27 5.73
CA HIS A 192 10.23 7.60 5.85
C HIS A 192 11.32 7.91 4.82
N TYR A 193 12.29 7.02 4.66
CA TYR A 193 13.47 7.29 3.82
C TYR A 193 13.29 7.02 2.34
N ASN A 194 12.32 6.20 1.93
CA ASN A 194 12.13 5.80 0.53
C ASN A 194 10.79 6.23 -0.08
N HIS A 195 9.89 6.84 0.68
CA HIS A 195 8.58 7.30 0.17
C HIS A 195 8.72 8.24 -1.03
N ARG A 196 9.68 9.17 -1.00
CA ARG A 196 9.92 10.08 -2.12
C ARG A 196 10.36 9.35 -3.38
N TYR A 197 11.21 8.33 -3.26
CA TYR A 197 11.67 7.55 -4.40
C TYR A 197 10.53 6.75 -5.02
N PHE A 198 9.68 6.12 -4.19
CA PHE A 198 8.50 5.42 -4.67
C PHE A 198 7.57 6.37 -5.46
N PHE A 199 7.24 7.54 -4.89
CA PHE A 199 6.36 8.50 -5.58
C PHE A 199 6.98 8.99 -6.90
N SER A 200 8.25 9.40 -6.88
CA SER A 200 8.94 9.86 -8.09
C SER A 200 9.03 8.77 -9.16
N PHE A 201 9.30 7.51 -8.77
CA PHE A 201 9.26 6.38 -9.71
C PHE A 201 7.89 6.28 -10.39
N CYS A 202 6.81 6.28 -9.63
CA CYS A 202 5.45 6.22 -10.18
C CYS A 202 5.17 7.40 -11.12
N LEU A 203 5.60 8.61 -10.75
CA LEU A 203 5.44 9.82 -11.56
C LEU A 203 6.20 9.74 -12.89
N PHE A 204 7.51 9.50 -12.88
CA PHE A 204 8.32 9.45 -14.10
C PHE A 204 7.99 8.25 -14.98
N MET A 205 7.59 7.12 -14.40
CA MET A 205 7.09 5.96 -15.15
C MET A 205 5.77 6.30 -15.84
N THR A 206 4.83 6.96 -15.14
CA THR A 206 3.58 7.44 -15.73
C THR A 206 3.83 8.45 -16.85
N MET A 207 4.71 9.44 -16.63
CA MET A 207 5.09 10.43 -17.65
C MET A 207 5.71 9.76 -18.89
N GLY A 208 6.64 8.82 -18.69
CA GLY A 208 7.26 8.06 -19.77
C GLY A 208 6.26 7.23 -20.57
N CYS A 209 5.34 6.54 -19.89
CA CYS A 209 4.28 5.78 -20.54
C CYS A 209 3.32 6.68 -21.33
N ILE A 210 2.85 7.80 -20.75
CA ILE A 210 2.01 8.77 -21.44
C ILE A 210 2.72 9.30 -22.69
N TYR A 211 4.00 9.67 -22.56
CA TYR A 211 4.80 10.15 -23.67
C TYR A 211 4.90 9.11 -24.79
N CYS A 212 5.21 7.85 -24.48
CA CYS A 212 5.26 6.76 -25.45
C CYS A 212 3.90 6.51 -26.12
N SER A 213 2.81 6.58 -25.36
CA SER A 213 1.44 6.41 -25.89
C SER A 213 1.02 7.53 -26.83
N ILE A 214 1.35 8.78 -26.51
CA ILE A 214 1.02 9.94 -27.36
C ILE A 214 1.91 9.94 -28.60
N SER A 215 3.24 9.86 -28.43
CA SER A 215 4.19 9.90 -29.56
C SER A 215 4.08 8.68 -30.49
N GLY A 216 3.70 7.52 -29.95
CA GLY A 216 3.53 6.28 -30.71
C GLY A 216 2.15 6.07 -31.33
N TRP A 217 1.20 7.00 -31.17
CA TRP A 217 -0.19 6.82 -31.61
C TRP A 217 -0.32 6.57 -33.12
N GLU A 218 0.32 7.41 -33.94
CA GLU A 218 0.26 7.27 -35.40
C GLU A 218 0.90 5.95 -35.86
N MET A 219 2.07 5.63 -35.30
CA MET A 219 2.77 4.37 -35.57
C MET A 219 1.94 3.14 -35.15
N PHE A 220 1.24 3.24 -34.03
CA PHE A 220 0.33 2.19 -33.56
C PHE A 220 -0.80 1.97 -34.56
N ARG A 221 -1.46 3.04 -35.01
CA ARG A 221 -2.57 2.95 -35.97
C ARG A 221 -2.13 2.29 -37.27
N ASP A 222 -0.97 2.69 -37.79
CA ASP A 222 -0.40 2.15 -39.02
C ASP A 222 0.00 0.67 -38.84
N ALA A 223 0.63 0.34 -37.72
CA ALA A 223 1.01 -1.04 -37.42
C ALA A 223 -0.19 -1.96 -37.19
N TYR A 224 -1.24 -1.45 -36.54
CA TYR A 224 -2.48 -2.19 -36.33
C TYR A 224 -3.19 -2.47 -37.66
N ALA A 225 -3.33 -1.46 -38.51
CA ALA A 225 -3.90 -1.62 -39.86
C ALA A 225 -3.08 -2.59 -40.72
N ALA A 226 -1.75 -2.54 -40.63
CA ALA A 226 -0.87 -3.48 -41.32
C ALA A 226 -1.08 -4.93 -40.83
N ILE A 227 -1.24 -5.14 -39.52
CA ILE A 227 -1.53 -6.47 -38.96
C ILE A 227 -2.88 -7.01 -39.44
N GLU A 228 -3.92 -6.18 -39.47
CA GLU A 228 -5.22 -6.60 -39.99
C GLU A 228 -5.15 -6.99 -41.48
N ARG A 229 -4.46 -6.20 -42.31
CA ARG A 229 -4.22 -6.54 -43.71
C ARG A 229 -3.45 -7.85 -43.87
N MET A 230 -2.39 -8.06 -43.09
CA MET A 230 -1.61 -9.30 -43.12
C MET A 230 -2.47 -10.52 -42.76
N LYS A 231 -3.36 -10.41 -41.77
CA LYS A 231 -4.29 -11.50 -41.39
C LYS A 231 -5.28 -11.83 -42.50
N LEU A 232 -5.82 -10.82 -43.18
CA LEU A 232 -6.76 -11.01 -44.30
C LEU A 232 -6.09 -11.73 -45.48
N LEU A 233 -4.88 -11.29 -45.86
CA LEU A 233 -4.11 -11.91 -46.93
C LEU A 233 -3.70 -13.35 -46.60
N GLU A 234 -3.36 -13.63 -45.34
CA GLU A 234 -3.04 -15.00 -44.90
C GLU A 234 -4.28 -15.91 -44.99
N LYS A 235 -5.45 -15.41 -44.61
CA LYS A 235 -6.73 -16.13 -44.76
C LYS A 235 -7.08 -16.41 -46.22
N GLU A 236 -6.93 -15.41 -47.09
CA GLU A 236 -7.13 -15.57 -48.54
C GLU A 236 -6.16 -16.62 -49.11
N ARG A 237 -4.88 -16.57 -48.72
CA ARG A 237 -3.89 -17.57 -49.13
C ARG A 237 -4.28 -18.99 -48.74
N LEU A 238 -4.75 -19.18 -47.51
CA LEU A 238 -5.23 -20.46 -47.00
C LEU A 238 -6.45 -20.94 -47.78
N GLN A 239 -7.36 -20.04 -48.15
CA GLN A 239 -8.53 -20.37 -48.98
C GLN A 239 -8.14 -20.77 -50.41
N VAL A 240 -7.22 -20.03 -51.05
CA VAL A 240 -6.70 -20.39 -52.39
C VAL A 240 -5.99 -21.74 -52.34
N ALA A 241 -5.18 -21.99 -51.31
CA ALA A 241 -4.51 -23.27 -51.12
C ALA A 241 -5.48 -24.43 -50.88
N ALA A 242 -6.57 -24.20 -50.13
CA ALA A 242 -7.60 -25.20 -49.86
C ALA A 242 -8.47 -25.52 -51.09
N ASN A 243 -8.75 -24.51 -51.93
CA ASN A 243 -9.66 -24.64 -53.07
C ASN A 243 -8.98 -25.12 -54.37
N GLN A 244 -7.68 -25.44 -54.34
CA GLN A 244 -6.89 -25.96 -55.50
C GLN A 244 -7.04 -25.15 -56.80
N THR A 245 -7.31 -23.84 -56.75
CA THR A 245 -7.40 -22.99 -57.94
C THR A 245 -6.00 -22.61 -58.44
N TYR A 246 -5.44 -23.42 -59.34
CA TYR A 246 -4.07 -23.30 -59.89
C TYR A 246 -3.79 -22.03 -60.72
N TYR A 247 -4.79 -21.16 -60.94
CA TYR A 247 -4.68 -19.98 -61.83
C TYR A 247 -4.58 -18.63 -61.11
N GLN A 248 -4.54 -18.60 -59.76
CA GLN A 248 -4.39 -17.35 -59.01
C GLN A 248 -2.97 -17.22 -58.46
N THR A 249 -2.32 -16.08 -58.74
CA THR A 249 -1.03 -15.73 -58.12
C THR A 249 -1.20 -15.69 -56.60
N PRO A 250 -0.39 -16.44 -55.83
CA PRO A 250 -0.53 -16.44 -54.37
C PRO A 250 -0.24 -15.04 -53.81
N PRO A 251 -0.99 -14.59 -52.80
CA PRO A 251 -0.78 -13.29 -52.18
C PRO A 251 0.65 -13.16 -51.61
N PRO A 252 1.19 -11.93 -51.53
CA PRO A 252 2.57 -11.68 -51.11
C PRO A 252 2.84 -12.21 -49.70
N THR A 253 4.01 -12.80 -49.50
CA THR A 253 4.43 -13.31 -48.19
C THR A 253 5.16 -12.24 -47.39
N PHE A 254 4.76 -12.06 -46.13
CA PHE A 254 5.40 -11.10 -45.23
C PHE A 254 6.57 -11.73 -44.50
N SER A 255 7.71 -11.04 -44.50
CA SER A 255 8.90 -11.48 -43.76
C SER A 255 8.61 -11.55 -42.25
N PHE A 256 9.28 -12.46 -41.55
CA PHE A 256 9.18 -12.56 -40.09
C PHE A 256 9.53 -11.23 -39.41
N ARG A 257 10.55 -10.53 -39.91
CA ARG A 257 11.01 -9.23 -39.39
C ARG A 257 9.92 -8.16 -39.48
N GLN A 258 9.21 -8.06 -40.61
CA GLN A 258 8.10 -7.10 -40.76
C GLN A 258 6.94 -7.43 -39.82
N ARG A 259 6.59 -8.71 -39.66
CA ARG A 259 5.55 -9.12 -38.70
C ARG A 259 5.95 -8.82 -37.26
N ALA A 260 7.20 -9.09 -36.89
CA ALA A 260 7.74 -8.81 -35.57
C ALA A 260 7.76 -7.30 -35.27
N PHE A 261 8.13 -6.45 -36.24
CA PHE A 261 8.13 -5.01 -36.10
C PHE A 261 6.74 -4.46 -35.74
N HIS A 262 5.72 -4.73 -36.56
CA HIS A 262 4.36 -4.22 -36.31
C HIS A 262 3.79 -4.74 -34.99
N LYS A 263 4.03 -6.03 -34.66
CA LYS A 263 3.61 -6.59 -33.36
C LYS A 263 4.31 -5.93 -32.18
N SER A 264 5.59 -5.54 -32.34
CA SER A 264 6.35 -4.86 -31.28
C SER A 264 5.83 -3.44 -31.04
N VAL A 265 5.51 -2.70 -32.11
CA VAL A 265 4.90 -1.36 -32.00
C VAL A 265 3.55 -1.43 -31.29
N VAL A 266 2.70 -2.40 -31.66
CA VAL A 266 1.41 -2.62 -31.00
C VAL A 266 1.60 -2.99 -29.53
N TYR A 267 2.52 -3.91 -29.22
CA TYR A 267 2.83 -4.29 -27.84
C TYR A 267 3.29 -3.09 -27.01
N LEU A 268 4.21 -2.27 -27.53
CA LEU A 268 4.71 -1.07 -26.84
C LEU A 268 3.57 -0.11 -26.53
N TRP A 269 2.72 0.22 -27.51
CA TRP A 269 1.64 1.17 -27.29
C TRP A 269 0.59 0.66 -26.29
N VAL A 270 0.17 -0.61 -26.41
CA VAL A 270 -0.80 -1.22 -25.50
C VAL A 270 -0.26 -1.31 -24.07
N LEU A 271 0.99 -1.73 -23.91
CA LEU A 271 1.65 -1.81 -22.60
C LEU A 271 1.78 -0.42 -21.96
N CYS A 272 2.30 0.56 -22.69
CA CYS A 272 2.45 1.92 -22.17
C CYS A 272 1.10 2.55 -21.82
N SER A 273 0.08 2.42 -22.66
CA SER A 273 -1.25 3.00 -22.41
C SER A 273 -1.94 2.37 -21.19
N SER A 274 -1.84 1.06 -21.03
CA SER A 274 -2.41 0.35 -19.87
C SER A 274 -1.68 0.69 -18.56
N VAL A 275 -0.35 0.75 -18.58
CA VAL A 275 0.45 1.16 -17.42
C VAL A 275 0.22 2.62 -17.07
N ALA A 276 0.13 3.52 -18.07
CA ALA A 276 -0.17 4.94 -17.84
C ALA A 276 -1.50 5.12 -17.10
N LEU A 277 -2.53 4.36 -17.47
CA LEU A 277 -3.83 4.43 -16.80
C LEU A 277 -3.76 3.90 -15.36
N ALA A 278 -3.24 2.69 -15.18
CA ALA A 278 -3.21 2.03 -13.87
C ALA A 278 -2.27 2.75 -12.88
N LEU A 279 -1.04 3.04 -13.31
CA LEU A 279 -0.03 3.71 -12.49
C LEU A 279 -0.34 5.21 -12.33
N GLY A 280 -0.96 5.84 -13.34
CA GLY A 280 -1.41 7.22 -13.24
C GLY A 280 -2.47 7.41 -12.16
N ALA A 281 -3.46 6.52 -12.08
CA ALA A 281 -4.45 6.53 -11.00
C ALA A 281 -3.80 6.40 -9.61
N LEU A 282 -2.82 5.49 -9.47
CA LEU A 282 -2.06 5.33 -8.23
C LEU A 282 -1.23 6.59 -7.90
N THR A 283 -0.59 7.18 -8.90
CA THR A 283 0.21 8.41 -8.75
C THR A 283 -0.66 9.57 -8.27
N LEU A 284 -1.82 9.78 -8.88
CA LEU A 284 -2.79 10.80 -8.48
C LEU A 284 -3.31 10.59 -7.06
N TRP A 285 -3.55 9.32 -6.69
CA TRP A 285 -3.94 8.97 -5.34
C TRP A 285 -2.88 9.36 -4.31
N HIS A 286 -1.62 8.97 -4.53
CA HIS A 286 -0.52 9.34 -3.64
C HIS A 286 -0.28 10.86 -3.63
N ALA A 287 -0.43 11.54 -4.76
CA ALA A 287 -0.35 13.00 -4.81
C ALA A 287 -1.42 13.66 -3.91
N ALA A 288 -2.63 13.11 -3.87
CA ALA A 288 -3.68 13.59 -2.97
C ALA A 288 -3.36 13.34 -1.48
N LEU A 289 -2.68 12.22 -1.16
CA LEU A 289 -2.19 11.92 0.20
C LEU A 289 -1.12 12.92 0.64
N ILE A 290 -0.11 13.13 -0.22
CA ILE A 290 0.99 14.07 0.03
C ILE A 290 0.44 15.48 0.24
N THR A 291 -0.49 15.92 -0.62
CA THR A 291 -1.15 17.22 -0.51
C THR A 291 -1.82 17.43 0.86
N ARG A 292 -2.32 16.36 1.49
CA ARG A 292 -2.96 16.39 2.81
C ARG A 292 -2.01 16.16 3.97
N GLY A 293 -0.73 15.87 3.70
CA GLY A 293 0.27 15.53 4.72
C GLY A 293 0.05 14.15 5.37
N GLU A 294 -0.64 13.24 4.68
CA GLU A 294 -1.04 11.93 5.21
C GLU A 294 -0.31 10.78 4.49
N THR A 295 -0.04 9.68 5.20
CA THR A 295 0.22 8.37 4.57
C THR A 295 -1.10 7.64 4.27
N SER A 296 -1.05 6.55 3.51
CA SER A 296 -2.21 5.71 3.22
C SER A 296 -2.85 5.13 4.50
N ILE A 297 -2.05 4.73 5.49
CA ILE A 297 -2.53 4.28 6.81
C ILE A 297 -3.18 5.44 7.59
N GLU A 298 -2.55 6.61 7.56
CA GLU A 298 -3.05 7.79 8.25
C GLU A 298 -4.37 8.26 7.66
N ARG A 299 -4.57 8.18 6.35
CA ARG A 299 -5.85 8.50 5.73
C ARG A 299 -7.01 7.69 6.33
N HIS A 300 -6.81 6.40 6.60
CA HIS A 300 -7.83 5.57 7.24
C HIS A 300 -8.07 5.98 8.70
N THR A 301 -6.98 6.21 9.44
CA THR A 301 -7.03 6.66 10.84
C THR A 301 -7.72 8.02 10.96
N ASN A 302 -7.30 9.00 10.17
CA ASN A 302 -7.83 10.35 10.11
C ASN A 302 -9.29 10.37 9.61
N ARG A 303 -9.68 9.46 8.71
CA ARG A 303 -11.09 9.31 8.30
C ARG A 303 -11.96 8.89 9.48
N LYS A 304 -11.52 7.90 10.28
CA LYS A 304 -12.24 7.47 11.49
C LYS A 304 -12.28 8.59 12.54
N GLU A 305 -11.17 9.27 12.76
CA GLU A 305 -11.08 10.38 13.72
C GLU A 305 -11.95 11.57 13.31
N ARG A 306 -12.00 11.90 12.02
CA ARG A 306 -12.89 12.94 11.48
C ARG A 306 -14.36 12.61 11.77
N GLN A 307 -14.78 11.37 11.53
CA GLN A 307 -16.15 10.93 11.85
C GLN A 307 -16.43 11.00 13.36
N ARG A 308 -15.46 10.61 14.20
CA ARG A 308 -15.57 10.66 15.66
C ARG A 308 -15.72 12.08 16.18
N LEU A 309 -14.93 13.03 15.65
CA LEU A 309 -14.96 14.44 16.07
C LEU A 309 -16.19 15.15 15.52
N GLN A 310 -16.62 14.85 14.29
CA GLN A 310 -17.84 15.40 13.71
C GLN A 310 -19.08 15.07 14.55
N LYS A 311 -19.18 13.83 15.07
CA LYS A 311 -20.24 13.43 16.02
C LYS A 311 -20.22 14.24 17.33
N LYS A 312 -19.08 14.83 17.68
CA LYS A 312 -18.91 15.69 18.87
C LYS A 312 -18.97 17.19 18.53
N GLY A 313 -19.35 17.56 17.31
CA GLY A 313 -19.36 18.95 16.84
C GLY A 313 -17.98 19.58 16.71
N LYS A 314 -16.90 18.78 16.67
CA LYS A 314 -15.51 19.25 16.57
C LYS A 314 -14.95 19.01 15.16
N VAL A 315 -14.08 19.92 14.71
CA VAL A 315 -13.37 19.80 13.43
C VAL A 315 -12.04 19.08 13.64
N PHE A 316 -11.77 18.06 12.83
CA PHE A 316 -10.47 17.38 12.81
C PHE A 316 -9.44 18.22 12.02
N ARG A 317 -8.29 18.48 12.63
CA ARG A 317 -7.13 19.10 11.98
C ARG A 317 -5.98 18.09 11.98
N ASN A 318 -5.42 17.81 10.81
CA ASN A 318 -4.26 16.92 10.69
C ASN A 318 -3.04 17.63 11.30
N PRO A 319 -2.42 17.08 12.37
CA PRO A 319 -1.25 17.70 13.00
C PRO A 319 0.00 17.71 12.11
N TYR A 320 0.05 16.86 11.08
CA TYR A 320 1.19 16.73 10.17
C TYR A 320 0.97 17.41 8.81
N SER A 321 -0.09 18.22 8.68
CA SER A 321 -0.33 19.01 7.48
C SER A 321 0.10 20.45 7.69
N TYR A 322 1.04 20.92 6.88
CA TYR A 322 1.60 22.27 6.89
C TYR A 322 0.92 23.20 5.86
N GLY A 323 0.03 22.65 5.03
CA GLY A 323 -0.55 23.33 3.87
C GLY A 323 -0.21 22.58 2.58
N SER A 324 -1.08 22.66 1.57
CA SER A 324 -0.95 21.84 0.36
C SER A 324 0.43 21.95 -0.27
N TRP A 325 0.94 23.17 -0.46
CA TRP A 325 2.23 23.42 -1.09
C TRP A 325 3.41 23.07 -0.20
N ASP A 326 3.35 23.41 1.09
CA ASP A 326 4.45 23.14 2.02
C ASP A 326 4.60 21.65 2.34
N ASN A 327 3.50 20.90 2.32
CA ASN A 327 3.54 19.44 2.36
C ASN A 327 4.36 18.86 1.19
N TRP A 328 4.22 19.41 -0.02
CA TRP A 328 5.01 18.99 -1.18
C TRP A 328 6.49 19.38 -1.03
N LYS A 329 6.79 20.59 -0.56
CA LYS A 329 8.18 21.01 -0.30
C LYS A 329 8.85 20.08 0.71
N VAL A 330 8.20 19.79 1.83
CA VAL A 330 8.72 18.90 2.85
C VAL A 330 8.88 17.48 2.31
N PHE A 331 7.92 16.99 1.54
CA PHE A 331 7.97 15.65 0.95
C PHE A 331 9.11 15.48 -0.06
N LEU A 332 9.32 16.47 -0.93
CA LEU A 332 10.37 16.47 -1.95
C LEU A 332 11.72 16.98 -1.44
N GLY A 333 11.79 17.45 -0.20
CA GLY A 333 13.00 18.02 0.39
C GLY A 333 13.39 19.35 -0.26
N VAL A 334 12.45 20.25 -0.58
CA VAL A 334 12.72 21.52 -1.26
C VAL A 334 12.71 22.69 -0.28
N ASP A 335 13.90 23.05 0.20
CA ASP A 335 14.07 24.23 1.07
C ASP A 335 14.31 25.55 0.28
N VAL A 336 15.11 25.50 -0.80
CA VAL A 336 15.42 26.68 -1.63
C VAL A 336 15.01 26.46 -3.10
N PRO A 337 14.80 27.53 -3.90
CA PRO A 337 14.35 27.38 -5.29
C PRO A 337 15.22 26.48 -6.18
N ARG A 338 16.55 26.49 -5.96
CA ARG A 338 17.50 25.64 -6.72
C ARG A 338 17.27 24.14 -6.49
N HIS A 339 16.67 23.76 -5.36
CA HIS A 339 16.37 22.35 -5.07
C HIS A 339 15.32 21.75 -6.01
N TRP A 340 14.46 22.55 -6.65
CA TRP A 340 13.58 22.01 -7.70
C TRP A 340 14.38 21.35 -8.82
N LEU A 341 15.49 21.96 -9.24
CA LEU A 341 16.37 21.36 -10.24
C LEU A 341 17.17 20.20 -9.66
N THR A 342 17.89 20.41 -8.55
CA THR A 342 18.88 19.44 -8.05
C THR A 342 18.30 18.27 -7.27
N ARG A 343 17.08 18.40 -6.74
CA ARG A 343 16.43 17.38 -5.89
C ARG A 343 15.21 16.73 -6.53
N VAL A 344 14.54 17.40 -7.49
CA VAL A 344 13.31 16.91 -8.14
C VAL A 344 13.54 16.54 -9.61
N LEU A 345 14.18 17.41 -10.41
CA LEU A 345 14.38 17.17 -11.84
C LEU A 345 15.64 16.34 -12.17
N LEU A 346 16.55 16.19 -11.22
CA LEU A 346 17.76 15.39 -11.35
C LEU A 346 17.79 14.27 -10.31
N PRO A 347 18.49 13.15 -10.60
CA PRO A 347 18.75 12.09 -9.63
C PRO A 347 19.39 12.65 -8.36
N SER A 348 18.77 12.41 -7.21
CA SER A 348 19.23 12.98 -5.95
C SER A 348 19.05 12.01 -4.79
N PRO A 349 20.13 11.61 -4.09
CA PRO A 349 20.07 10.69 -2.95
C PRO A 349 19.84 11.39 -1.58
N HIS A 350 19.49 12.68 -1.56
CA HIS A 350 19.33 13.45 -0.31
C HIS A 350 18.36 12.80 0.71
N LEU A 351 18.59 13.01 2.00
CA LEU A 351 17.71 12.44 3.03
C LEU A 351 16.45 13.31 3.21
N PRO A 352 15.30 12.71 3.59
CA PRO A 352 14.14 13.48 4.05
C PRO A 352 14.47 14.25 5.33
N HIS A 353 13.66 15.26 5.65
CA HIS A 353 13.79 15.98 6.91
C HIS A 353 13.57 15.08 8.12
N GLY A 354 14.48 15.17 9.10
CA GLY A 354 14.41 14.45 10.36
C GLY A 354 14.66 12.94 10.23
N THR A 355 14.70 12.28 11.39
CA THR A 355 14.96 10.84 11.50
C THR A 355 13.70 9.98 11.36
N GLY A 356 12.51 10.60 11.36
CA GLY A 356 11.22 9.91 11.42
C GLY A 356 10.85 9.40 12.82
N LEU A 357 11.68 9.68 13.83
CA LEU A 357 11.40 9.40 15.25
C LEU A 357 10.62 10.55 15.90
N SER A 358 11.02 11.79 15.62
CA SER A 358 10.31 13.03 15.95
C SER A 358 9.80 13.72 14.69
N TRP A 359 8.82 14.60 14.87
CA TRP A 359 8.15 15.35 13.79
C TRP A 359 8.17 16.85 14.09
N ASP A 360 9.39 17.35 14.31
CA ASP A 360 9.64 18.77 14.52
C ASP A 360 9.31 19.56 13.26
N LEU A 361 9.01 20.86 13.41
CA LEU A 361 8.64 21.70 12.27
C LEU A 361 9.83 21.80 11.29
N PRO A 362 9.65 21.50 9.99
CA PRO A 362 10.74 21.61 9.02
C PRO A 362 11.23 23.06 8.86
N PRO A 363 12.52 23.29 8.59
CA PRO A 363 13.07 24.65 8.46
C PRO A 363 12.33 25.54 7.46
N CYS A 364 11.97 24.97 6.30
CA CYS A 364 11.24 25.69 5.25
C CYS A 364 9.84 26.17 5.68
N VAL A 365 9.26 25.54 6.71
CA VAL A 365 7.97 25.93 7.32
C VAL A 365 8.21 26.89 8.48
N MET A 366 9.29 26.70 9.24
CA MET A 366 9.66 27.59 10.35
C MET A 366 9.92 29.02 9.89
N GLU A 367 10.67 29.22 8.80
CA GLU A 367 11.00 30.56 8.29
C GLU A 367 9.75 31.34 7.83
N GLN A 368 8.69 30.65 7.39
CA GLN A 368 7.43 31.28 7.00
C GLN A 368 6.50 31.58 8.18
N HIS A 369 6.68 30.88 9.31
CA HIS A 369 5.91 31.05 10.54
C HIS A 369 6.67 31.78 11.65
N ALA A 370 7.92 32.18 11.42
CA ALA A 370 8.61 33.14 12.25
C ALA A 370 7.73 34.41 12.31
N PRO A 371 7.19 34.77 13.48
CA PRO A 371 6.34 35.95 13.57
C PRO A 371 7.17 37.18 13.18
N LEU A 372 6.48 38.18 12.65
CA LEU A 372 6.84 39.59 12.77
C LEU A 372 7.05 39.96 14.26
N LEU A 373 8.11 39.45 14.88
CA LEU A 373 8.57 39.75 16.24
C LEU A 373 10.00 40.30 16.19
N ALA A 374 10.37 40.91 15.07
CA ALA A 374 11.61 41.63 14.89
C ALA A 374 11.40 42.84 13.96
N ILE A 375 10.48 43.74 14.32
CA ILE A 375 10.56 45.18 14.01
C ILE A 375 10.02 45.93 15.23
#